data_AF-A0A0E0KC35-F1
#
_entry.id   AF-A0A0E0KC35-F1
#
_cell.length_a   1.000
_cell.length_b   1.000
_cell.length_c   1.000
_cell.angle_alpha   90.00
_cell.angle_beta   90.00
_cell.angle_gamma   90.00
#
_symmetry.space_group_name_H-M   'P 1'
#
loop_
_entity.id
_entity.type
_entity.pdbx_description
1 polymer ?
#
loop_
_entity_poly.entity_id
_entity_poly.type
_entity_poly.pdbx_seq_one_letter_code
_entity_poly.pdbx_strand_id
1 'polypeptide(L)'
;MVKVNWELQGCCDHNQKVFIAAIGVSTVVILLLWRTFLLTPFKLITVFLHETSHALACKLTCGDVEGMQVHANEGGVTQTRGGIYWIILPAGYLGSSFWGMVFILASTNLLTTRIAAGCFILALIVVLFVAKNWFLRWLCIGVMNSLFSVYGASSHLSFFAHQYTLDWLYCLEDSSLPCTILI
;
A
#
# COMPACT_ATOMS: atom_id res chain seq x y z
N MET A 1 12.74 -28.32 -22.58
CA MET A 1 13.44 -27.30 -21.77
C MET A 1 13.52 -26.03 -22.61
N VAL A 2 12.81 -24.97 -22.20
CA VAL A 2 12.83 -23.67 -22.87
C VAL A 2 14.15 -22.98 -22.50
N LYS A 3 14.96 -22.60 -23.48
CA LYS A 3 16.24 -21.90 -23.27
C LYS A 3 15.92 -20.47 -22.83
N VAL A 4 16.23 -20.13 -21.58
CA VAL A 4 16.13 -18.76 -21.05
C VAL A 4 17.21 -17.93 -21.72
N ASN A 5 16.82 -16.95 -22.53
CA ASN A 5 17.75 -16.10 -23.26
C ASN A 5 18.08 -14.86 -22.39
N TRP A 6 19.30 -14.81 -21.86
CA TRP A 6 19.76 -13.76 -20.94
C TRP A 6 20.18 -12.46 -21.65
N GLU A 7 20.18 -12.45 -22.98
CA GLU A 7 20.65 -11.32 -23.80
C GLU A 7 19.68 -10.13 -23.86
N LEU A 8 18.43 -10.25 -23.40
CA LEU A 8 17.39 -9.19 -23.46
C LEU A 8 17.24 -8.46 -24.82
N GLN A 9 17.88 -8.92 -25.89
CA GLN A 9 17.82 -8.35 -27.24
C GLN A 9 16.49 -8.76 -27.88
N GLY A 10 15.46 -7.95 -27.64
CA GLY A 10 14.14 -8.08 -28.27
C GLY A 10 12.99 -8.47 -27.35
N CYS A 11 13.24 -8.74 -26.05
CA CYS A 11 12.21 -9.18 -25.09
C CYS A 11 11.52 -8.03 -24.33
N CYS A 12 11.16 -6.96 -25.01
CA CYS A 12 10.26 -5.94 -24.47
C CYS A 12 9.30 -5.49 -25.57
N ASP A 13 8.14 -6.14 -25.59
CA ASP A 13 6.97 -5.68 -26.35
C ASP A 13 6.67 -4.21 -25.99
N HIS A 14 6.09 -3.44 -26.92
CA HIS A 14 5.78 -2.02 -26.71
C HIS A 14 5.03 -1.79 -25.39
N ASN A 15 4.14 -2.72 -25.03
CA ASN A 15 3.36 -2.68 -23.80
C ASN A 15 4.22 -2.79 -22.51
N GLN A 16 5.28 -3.59 -22.52
CA GLN A 16 6.17 -3.74 -21.37
C GLN A 16 7.01 -2.48 -21.14
N LYS A 17 7.46 -1.82 -22.22
CA LYS A 17 8.16 -0.53 -22.14
C LYS A 17 7.24 0.56 -21.60
N VAL A 18 6.00 0.61 -22.07
CA VAL A 18 4.98 1.55 -21.58
C VAL A 18 4.70 1.30 -20.09
N PHE A 19 4.62 0.04 -19.65
CA PHE A 19 4.40 -0.28 -18.24
C PHE A 19 5.55 0.18 -17.33
N ILE A 20 6.79 -0.13 -17.70
CA ILE A 20 7.98 0.29 -16.91
C ILE A 20 8.11 1.81 -16.91
N ALA A 21 7.88 2.47 -18.07
CA ALA A 21 7.90 3.93 -18.16
C ALA A 21 6.80 4.57 -17.30
N ALA A 22 5.58 3.99 -17.29
CA ALA A 22 4.50 4.46 -16.44
C ALA A 22 4.86 4.35 -14.95
N ILE A 23 5.41 3.22 -14.50
CA ILE A 23 5.88 3.07 -13.11
C ILE A 23 6.97 4.10 -12.78
N GLY A 24 7.95 4.28 -13.66
CA GLY A 24 9.05 5.24 -13.47
C GLY A 24 8.54 6.68 -13.34
N VAL A 25 7.66 7.11 -14.24
CA VAL A 25 7.04 8.45 -14.18
C VAL A 25 6.20 8.60 -12.92
N SER A 26 5.36 7.62 -12.58
CA SER A 26 4.57 7.63 -11.35
C SER A 26 5.46 7.75 -10.11
N THR A 27 6.60 7.05 -10.07
CA THR A 27 7.57 7.12 -8.95
C THR A 27 8.13 8.53 -8.79
N VAL A 28 8.56 9.16 -9.88
CA VAL A 28 9.10 10.54 -9.84
C VAL A 28 8.03 11.52 -9.39
N VAL A 29 6.80 11.40 -9.90
CA VAL A 29 5.67 12.25 -9.48
C VAL A 29 5.39 12.08 -7.99
N ILE A 30 5.41 10.86 -7.47
CA ILE A 30 5.21 10.59 -6.03
C ILE A 30 6.30 11.23 -5.20
N LEU A 31 7.57 11.09 -5.59
CA LEU A 31 8.70 11.68 -4.86
C LEU A 31 8.58 13.20 -4.80
N LEU A 32 8.16 13.84 -5.89
CA LEU A 32 7.92 15.28 -5.93
C LEU A 32 6.70 15.70 -5.08
N LEU A 33 5.63 14.89 -5.10
CA LEU A 33 4.41 15.16 -4.33
C LEU A 33 4.46 14.63 -2.90
N TRP A 34 5.55 13.97 -2.46
CA TRP A 34 5.64 13.28 -1.18
C TRP A 34 5.31 14.15 0.04
N ARG A 35 5.66 15.44 -0.05
CA ARG A 35 5.44 16.45 0.98
C ARG A 35 4.09 17.16 0.87
N THR A 36 3.23 16.76 -0.08
CA THR A 36 1.92 17.36 -0.30
C THR A 36 0.82 16.60 0.43
N PHE A 37 -0.18 17.34 0.91
CA PHE A 37 -1.36 16.77 1.57
C PHE A 37 -2.18 15.85 0.67
N LEU A 38 -1.98 15.88 -0.65
CA LEU A 38 -2.67 15.02 -1.61
C LEU A 38 -2.38 13.52 -1.41
N LEU A 39 -1.20 13.16 -0.89
CA LEU A 39 -0.82 11.76 -0.67
C LEU A 39 -1.19 11.22 0.72
N THR A 40 -1.65 12.09 1.63
CA THR A 40 -2.02 11.68 3.00
C THR A 40 -3.00 10.51 3.09
N PRO A 41 -4.09 10.39 2.29
CA PRO A 41 -4.99 9.24 2.43
C PRO A 41 -4.33 7.93 2.00
N PHE A 42 -3.43 7.97 1.00
CA PHE A 42 -2.71 6.79 0.55
C PHE A 42 -1.67 6.35 1.57
N LYS A 43 -0.89 7.30 2.12
CA LYS A 43 0.04 7.02 3.23
C LYS A 43 -0.69 6.42 4.43
N LEU A 44 -1.88 6.91 4.76
CA LEU A 44 -2.66 6.41 5.88
C LEU A 44 -3.14 4.96 5.68
N ILE A 45 -3.44 4.56 4.44
CA ILE A 45 -3.72 3.15 4.10
C ILE A 45 -2.47 2.30 4.24
N THR A 46 -1.32 2.79 3.75
CA THR A 46 -0.04 2.09 3.89
C THR A 46 0.31 1.85 5.36
N VAL A 47 0.12 2.86 6.22
CA VAL A 47 0.30 2.74 7.68
C VAL A 47 -0.68 1.72 8.26
N PHE A 48 -1.95 1.76 7.85
CA PHE A 48 -2.96 0.79 8.30
C PHE A 48 -2.58 -0.66 7.93
N LEU A 49 -2.11 -0.90 6.71
CA LEU A 49 -1.65 -2.21 6.25
C LEU A 49 -0.37 -2.66 6.97
N HIS A 50 0.53 -1.72 7.28
CA HIS A 50 1.76 -1.98 8.04
C HIS A 50 1.41 -2.47 9.46
N GLU A 51 0.59 -1.72 10.19
CA GLU A 51 0.13 -2.07 11.54
C GLU A 51 -0.71 -3.35 11.57
N THR A 52 -1.54 -3.56 10.55
CA THR A 52 -2.31 -4.80 10.39
C THR A 52 -1.38 -6.01 10.22
N SER A 53 -0.24 -5.83 9.55
CA SER A 53 0.75 -6.90 9.38
C SER A 53 1.45 -7.27 10.69
N HIS A 54 1.72 -6.29 11.57
CA HIS A 54 2.17 -6.55 12.94
C HIS A 54 1.12 -7.32 13.75
N ALA A 55 -0.15 -6.87 13.71
CA ALA A 55 -1.25 -7.54 14.39
C ALA A 55 -1.45 -8.99 13.90
N LEU A 56 -1.35 -9.22 12.60
CA LEU A 56 -1.47 -10.53 11.99
C LEU A 56 -0.33 -11.46 12.42
N ALA A 57 0.92 -10.97 12.40
CA ALA A 57 2.07 -11.73 12.87
C ALA A 57 1.98 -12.06 14.38
N CYS A 58 1.44 -11.15 15.18
CA CYS A 58 1.16 -11.40 16.59
C CYS A 58 0.16 -12.57 16.76
N LYS A 59 -0.99 -12.52 16.06
CA LYS A 59 -1.98 -13.61 16.09
C LYS A 59 -1.41 -14.95 15.60
N LEU A 60 -0.58 -14.93 14.54
CA LEU A 60 0.08 -16.14 14.01
C LEU A 60 1.11 -16.73 14.98
N THR A 61 1.76 -15.90 15.80
CA THR A 61 2.70 -16.34 16.83
C THR A 61 2.02 -16.62 18.18
N CYS A 62 0.69 -16.77 18.18
CA CYS A 62 -0.14 -17.01 19.37
C CYS A 62 -0.07 -15.89 20.42
N GLY A 63 0.31 -14.67 20.03
CA GLY A 63 0.13 -13.47 20.85
C GLY A 63 -1.29 -12.91 20.74
N ASP A 64 -1.64 -12.00 21.65
CA ASP A 64 -2.90 -11.28 21.62
C ASP A 64 -2.72 -9.83 21.14
N VAL A 65 -3.75 -9.26 20.53
CA VAL A 65 -3.72 -7.88 20.03
C VAL A 65 -4.73 -7.10 20.86
N GLU A 66 -4.24 -6.24 21.74
CA GLU A 66 -5.09 -5.46 22.65
C GLU A 66 -5.76 -4.29 21.92
N GLY A 67 -5.12 -3.74 20.89
CA GLY A 67 -5.71 -2.72 20.05
C GLY A 67 -4.77 -2.22 18.96
N MET A 68 -5.36 -1.63 17.91
CA MET A 68 -4.63 -0.96 16.84
C MET A 68 -5.16 0.45 16.69
N GLN A 69 -4.29 1.44 16.77
CA GLN A 69 -4.63 2.85 16.57
C GLN A 69 -3.83 3.39 15.40
N VAL A 70 -4.52 3.92 14.41
CA VAL A 70 -3.89 4.63 13.28
C VAL A 70 -4.17 6.11 13.45
N HIS A 71 -3.12 6.89 13.70
CA HIS A 71 -3.22 8.32 13.86
C HIS A 71 -3.19 9.01 12.49
N ALA A 72 -4.03 10.04 12.33
CA ALA A 72 -4.09 10.86 11.12
C ALA A 72 -2.78 11.66 10.83
N ASN A 73 -1.79 11.60 11.72
CA ASN A 73 -0.46 12.20 11.58
C ASN A 73 0.55 11.21 10.97
N GLU A 74 0.10 10.31 10.09
CA GLU A 74 0.96 9.34 9.38
C GLU A 74 1.68 8.33 10.31
N GLY A 75 1.18 8.14 11.54
CA GLY A 75 1.76 7.22 12.53
C GLY A 75 0.75 6.18 13.00
N GLY A 76 1.22 4.97 13.25
CA GLY A 76 0.43 3.86 13.79
C GLY A 76 0.99 3.40 15.14
N VAL A 77 0.12 2.80 15.95
CA VAL A 77 0.55 2.01 17.11
C VAL A 77 -0.34 0.79 17.22
N THR A 78 0.29 -0.39 17.14
CA THR A 78 -0.35 -1.66 17.46
C THR A 78 0.10 -2.11 18.84
N GLN A 79 -0.85 -2.25 19.76
CA GLN A 79 -0.62 -2.83 21.08
C GLN A 79 -0.78 -4.34 20.99
N THR A 80 0.33 -5.05 21.14
CA THR A 80 0.40 -6.51 21.09
C THR A 80 0.89 -7.05 22.42
N ARG A 81 0.23 -8.10 22.93
CA ARG A 81 0.57 -8.76 24.18
C ARG A 81 0.99 -10.20 23.92
N GLY A 82 2.28 -10.47 24.12
CA GLY A 82 2.87 -11.79 23.86
C GLY A 82 3.13 -12.06 22.37
N GLY A 83 3.54 -13.29 22.07
CA GLY A 83 4.02 -13.70 20.75
C GLY A 83 5.53 -13.62 20.60
N ILE A 84 6.03 -13.96 19.41
CA ILE A 84 7.48 -13.97 19.11
C ILE A 84 7.85 -12.62 18.50
N TYR A 85 8.36 -11.70 19.32
CA TYR A 85 8.73 -10.34 18.89
C TYR A 85 9.67 -10.32 17.69
N TRP A 86 10.57 -11.29 17.59
CA TRP A 86 11.48 -11.46 16.44
C TRP A 86 10.79 -11.58 15.09
N ILE A 87 9.55 -12.07 15.06
CA ILE A 87 8.74 -12.18 13.83
C ILE A 87 7.81 -10.98 13.70
N ILE A 88 7.26 -10.50 14.82
CA ILE A 88 6.33 -9.37 14.83
C ILE A 88 7.01 -8.08 14.36
N LEU A 89 8.23 -7.78 14.82
CA LEU A 89 9.00 -6.59 14.45
C LEU A 89 9.24 -6.44 12.93
N PRO A 90 9.73 -7.45 12.20
CA PRO A 90 9.90 -7.34 10.75
C PRO A 90 8.60 -7.50 9.95
N ALA A 91 7.52 -7.98 10.57
CA ALA A 91 6.27 -8.27 9.85
C ALA A 91 5.59 -7.03 9.26
N GLY A 92 5.76 -5.85 9.86
CA GLY A 92 5.25 -4.58 9.31
C GLY A 92 5.86 -4.28 7.94
N TYR A 93 7.20 -4.22 7.87
CA TYR A 93 7.95 -3.96 6.65
C TYR A 93 7.74 -5.02 5.56
N LEU A 94 7.82 -6.30 5.95
CA LEU A 94 7.55 -7.41 5.04
C LEU A 94 6.10 -7.39 4.55
N GLY A 95 5.17 -7.02 5.44
CA GLY A 95 3.76 -6.86 5.16
C GLY A 95 3.48 -5.79 4.11
N SER A 96 4.02 -4.58 4.27
CA SER A 96 3.83 -3.50 3.29
C SER A 96 4.30 -3.91 1.89
N SER A 97 5.47 -4.57 1.81
CA SER A 97 5.99 -5.10 0.54
C SER A 97 5.11 -6.20 -0.06
N PHE A 98 4.58 -7.09 0.80
CA PHE A 98 3.70 -8.18 0.41
C PHE A 98 2.36 -7.65 -0.14
N TRP A 99 1.71 -6.71 0.55
CA TRP A 99 0.46 -6.11 0.09
C TRP A 99 0.64 -5.35 -1.23
N GLY A 100 1.75 -4.62 -1.38
CA GLY A 100 2.10 -3.96 -2.65
C GLY A 100 2.21 -4.96 -3.81
N MET A 101 2.87 -6.10 -3.60
CA MET A 101 2.95 -7.17 -4.60
C MET A 101 1.57 -7.75 -4.94
N VAL A 102 0.73 -7.99 -3.93
CA VAL A 102 -0.64 -8.49 -4.12
C VAL A 102 -1.47 -7.53 -4.97
N PHE A 103 -1.33 -6.21 -4.76
CA PHE A 103 -2.02 -5.20 -5.57
C PHE A 103 -1.56 -5.18 -7.03
N ILE A 104 -0.25 -5.30 -7.29
CA ILE A 104 0.28 -5.41 -8.65
C ILE A 104 -0.23 -6.69 -9.34
N LEU A 105 -0.20 -7.82 -8.64
CA LEU A 105 -0.72 -9.08 -9.17
C LEU A 105 -2.23 -9.02 -9.41
N ALA A 106 -2.99 -8.38 -8.53
CA ALA A 106 -4.43 -8.17 -8.71
C ALA A 106 -4.75 -7.31 -9.94
N SER A 107 -3.85 -6.42 -10.34
CA SER A 107 -3.99 -5.59 -11.54
C SER A 107 -3.89 -6.37 -12.86
N THR A 108 -3.45 -7.63 -12.84
CA THR A 108 -3.29 -8.44 -14.07
C THR A 108 -4.62 -8.89 -14.68
N ASN A 109 -5.67 -9.00 -13.86
CA ASN A 109 -6.98 -9.52 -14.27
C ASN A 109 -8.08 -8.53 -13.89
N LEU A 110 -8.98 -8.21 -14.83
CA LEU A 110 -10.09 -7.27 -14.61
C LEU A 110 -11.00 -7.65 -13.43
N LEU A 111 -11.27 -8.95 -13.21
CA LEU A 111 -12.08 -9.41 -12.09
C LEU A 111 -11.36 -9.18 -10.74
N THR A 112 -10.10 -9.60 -10.64
CA THR A 112 -9.29 -9.44 -9.42
C THR A 112 -9.05 -7.96 -9.11
N THR A 113 -8.85 -7.14 -10.14
CA THR A 113 -8.74 -5.69 -10.04
C THR A 113 -9.99 -5.07 -9.42
N ARG A 114 -11.18 -5.49 -9.86
CA ARG A 114 -12.46 -4.98 -9.31
C ARG A 114 -12.66 -5.36 -7.85
N ILE A 115 -12.26 -6.57 -7.47
CA ILE A 115 -12.32 -7.03 -6.08
C ILE A 115 -11.33 -6.24 -5.23
N ALA A 116 -10.07 -6.10 -5.69
CA ALA A 116 -9.03 -5.35 -5.01
C ALA A 116 -9.41 -3.87 -4.83
N ALA A 117 -9.97 -3.23 -5.87
CA ALA A 117 -10.48 -1.86 -5.78
C ALA A 117 -11.64 -1.75 -4.78
N GLY A 118 -12.53 -2.75 -4.72
CA GLY A 118 -13.59 -2.81 -3.71
C GLY A 118 -13.03 -2.89 -2.28
N CYS A 119 -12.07 -3.77 -2.04
CA CYS A 119 -11.37 -3.88 -0.76
C CYS A 119 -10.64 -2.57 -0.39
N PHE A 120 -10.01 -1.92 -1.37
CA PHE A 120 -9.32 -0.64 -1.18
C PHE A 120 -10.29 0.50 -0.81
N ILE A 121 -11.46 0.55 -1.47
CA ILE A 121 -12.53 1.50 -1.13
C ILE A 121 -13.06 1.25 0.28
N LEU A 122 -13.23 -0.02 0.68
CA LEU A 122 -13.64 -0.35 2.05
C LEU A 122 -12.59 0.10 3.08
N ALA A 123 -11.30 -0.11 2.82
CA ALA A 123 -10.22 0.40 3.66
C ALA A 123 -10.25 1.94 3.76
N LEU A 124 -10.46 2.63 2.63
CA LEU A 124 -10.64 4.08 2.60
C LEU A 124 -11.84 4.55 3.44
N ILE A 125 -12.96 3.82 3.43
CA ILE A 125 -14.14 4.13 4.24
C ILE A 125 -13.81 4.03 5.74
N VAL A 126 -13.11 2.96 6.16
CA VAL A 126 -12.68 2.80 7.56
C VAL A 126 -11.79 3.97 7.98
N VAL A 127 -10.84 4.36 7.13
CA VAL A 127 -9.98 5.52 7.35
C VAL A 127 -10.78 6.84 7.40
N LEU A 128 -11.82 6.98 6.58
CA LEU A 128 -12.73 8.14 6.56
C LEU A 128 -13.45 8.34 7.90
N PHE A 129 -13.80 7.24 8.58
CA PHE A 129 -14.39 7.26 9.92
C PHE A 129 -13.38 7.66 10.99
N VAL A 130 -12.11 7.24 10.87
CA VAL A 130 -11.02 7.60 11.78
C VAL A 130 -10.57 9.06 11.58
N ALA A 131 -10.65 9.56 10.34
CA ALA A 131 -10.32 10.93 9.98
C ALA A 131 -11.33 11.94 10.57
N LYS A 132 -10.93 12.64 11.63
CA LYS A 132 -11.68 13.79 12.17
C LYS A 132 -11.54 15.08 11.34
N ASN A 133 -10.55 15.14 10.44
CA ASN A 133 -10.26 16.34 9.65
C ASN A 133 -11.15 16.44 8.41
N TRP A 134 -11.89 17.55 8.28
CA TRP A 134 -12.78 17.82 7.13
C TRP A 134 -12.06 17.79 5.77
N PHE A 135 -10.83 18.29 5.70
CA PHE A 135 -10.02 18.28 4.47
C PHE A 135 -9.65 16.85 4.03
N LEU A 136 -9.28 15.99 4.98
CA LEU A 136 -8.90 14.60 4.71
C LEU A 136 -10.09 13.78 4.19
N ARG A 137 -11.31 14.07 4.69
CA ARG A 137 -12.55 13.46 4.21
C ARG A 137 -12.83 13.80 2.75
N TRP A 138 -12.70 15.08 2.36
CA TRP A 138 -12.87 15.49 0.97
C TRP A 138 -11.84 14.84 0.05
N LEU A 139 -10.62 14.66 0.53
CA LEU A 139 -9.55 14.00 -0.23
C LEU A 139 -9.83 12.50 -0.42
N CYS A 140 -10.27 11.79 0.62
CA CYS A 140 -10.70 10.39 0.49
C CYS A 140 -11.90 10.23 -0.47
N ILE A 141 -12.88 11.13 -0.41
CA ILE A 141 -14.02 11.12 -1.34
C ILE A 141 -13.54 11.38 -2.78
N GLY A 142 -12.57 12.29 -2.98
CA GLY A 142 -11.94 12.54 -4.27
C GLY A 142 -11.27 11.28 -4.84
N VAL A 143 -10.50 10.56 -4.01
CA VAL A 143 -9.85 9.30 -4.40
C VAL A 143 -10.89 8.22 -4.73
N MET A 144 -11.96 8.08 -3.94
CA MET A 144 -13.05 7.13 -4.23
C MET A 144 -13.75 7.43 -5.56
N ASN A 145 -14.01 8.71 -5.87
CA ASN A 145 -14.60 9.11 -7.15
C ASN A 145 -13.63 8.87 -8.32
N SER A 146 -12.32 9.10 -8.13
CA SER A 146 -11.31 8.78 -9.14
C SER A 146 -11.25 7.29 -9.45
N LEU A 147 -11.32 6.44 -8.41
CA LEU A 147 -11.38 4.99 -8.54
C LEU A 147 -12.64 4.54 -9.28
N PHE A 148 -13.80 5.10 -8.91
CA PHE A 148 -15.08 4.80 -9.58
C PHE A 148 -15.10 5.24 -11.05
N SER A 149 -14.46 6.37 -11.39
CA SER A 149 -14.29 6.80 -12.79
C SER A 149 -13.37 5.84 -13.56
N VAL A 150 -12.34 5.31 -12.91
CA VAL A 150 -11.44 4.29 -13.49
C VAL A 150 -12.11 2.92 -13.63
N TYR A 151 -13.18 2.59 -12.89
CA TYR A 151 -13.97 1.36 -13.14
C TYR A 151 -14.52 1.27 -14.57
N GLY A 152 -14.64 2.40 -15.28
CA GLY A 152 -15.07 2.46 -16.68
C GLY A 152 -13.95 2.56 -17.72
N ALA A 153 -12.70 2.84 -17.33
CA ALA A 153 -11.59 3.07 -18.24
C ALA A 153 -10.46 2.06 -18.02
N SER A 154 -9.91 1.48 -19.09
CA SER A 154 -8.89 0.42 -19.11
C SER A 154 -7.51 0.78 -18.49
N SER A 155 -7.43 1.74 -17.58
CA SER A 155 -6.20 2.30 -16.97
C SER A 155 -6.03 1.89 -15.51
N HIS A 156 -6.30 0.63 -15.18
CA HIS A 156 -6.18 0.10 -13.83
C HIS A 156 -4.72 -0.01 -13.32
N LEU A 157 -3.75 -0.15 -14.23
CA LEU A 157 -2.34 -0.33 -13.86
C LEU A 157 -1.74 0.87 -13.13
N SER A 158 -2.12 2.10 -13.47
CA SER A 158 -1.50 3.31 -12.90
C SER A 158 -1.82 3.50 -11.42
N PHE A 159 -3.02 3.11 -10.97
CA PHE A 159 -3.45 3.30 -9.58
C PHE A 159 -2.78 2.31 -8.62
N PHE A 160 -2.77 1.02 -8.97
CA PHE A 160 -2.09 0.01 -8.15
C PHE A 160 -0.57 0.15 -8.18
N ALA A 161 0.00 0.61 -9.31
CA ALA A 161 1.41 1.00 -9.37
C ALA A 161 1.73 2.17 -8.43
N HIS A 162 0.82 3.14 -8.30
CA HIS A 162 0.96 4.25 -7.36
C HIS A 162 0.93 3.77 -5.91
N GLN A 163 -0.02 2.89 -5.56
CA GLN A 163 -0.08 2.32 -4.21
C GLN A 163 1.17 1.48 -3.89
N TYR A 164 1.64 0.66 -4.83
CA TYR A 164 2.87 -0.12 -4.66
C TYR A 164 4.10 0.75 -4.38
N THR A 165 4.26 1.84 -5.15
CA THR A 165 5.40 2.76 -4.98
C THR A 165 5.31 3.52 -3.66
N LEU A 166 4.10 3.82 -3.17
CA LEU A 166 3.89 4.39 -1.84
C LEU A 166 4.20 3.39 -0.73
N ASP A 167 3.76 2.13 -0.85
CA ASP A 167 4.08 1.08 0.12
C ASP A 167 5.60 0.82 0.21
N TRP A 168 6.29 0.87 -0.93
CA TRP A 168 7.73 0.70 -1.01
C TRP A 168 8.50 1.92 -0.48
N LEU A 169 8.08 3.14 -0.82
CA LEU A 169 8.71 4.38 -0.36
C LEU A 169 8.49 4.61 1.14
N TYR A 170 7.32 4.23 1.66
CA TYR A 170 7.04 4.25 3.10
C TYR A 170 7.95 3.25 3.84
N CYS A 171 8.16 2.05 3.30
CA CYS A 171 9.12 1.08 3.84
C CYS A 171 10.56 1.65 3.92
N LEU A 172 10.97 2.43 2.91
CA LEU A 172 12.26 3.14 2.92
C LEU A 172 12.31 4.27 3.97
N GLU A 173 11.29 5.11 4.06
CA GLU A 173 11.27 6.22 5.02
C GLU A 173 11.17 5.71 6.47
N ASP A 174 10.35 4.69 6.72
CA ASP A 174 10.18 4.09 8.04
C ASP A 174 11.44 3.34 8.52
N SER A 175 12.32 2.89 7.61
CA SER A 175 13.64 2.36 7.98
C SER A 175 14.58 3.41 8.63
N SER A 176 14.24 4.70 8.53
CA SER A 176 14.99 5.82 9.11
C SER A 176 14.40 6.36 10.43
N LEU A 177 13.21 5.88 10.82
CA LEU A 177 12.51 6.28 12.04
C LEU A 177 12.55 5.14 13.08
N PRO A 178 12.65 5.43 14.39
CA PRO A 178 12.56 4.39 15.41
C PRO A 178 11.13 3.83 15.46
N CYS A 179 10.93 2.57 15.06
CA CYS A 179 9.65 1.86 15.23
C CYS A 179 9.17 1.97 16.67
N THR A 180 8.11 2.74 16.89
CA THR A 180 7.48 2.85 18.21
C THR A 180 6.41 1.77 18.34
N ILE A 181 6.84 0.51 18.46
CA ILE A 181 5.96 -0.57 18.91
C ILE A 181 5.90 -0.47 20.44
N LEU A 182 4.74 -0.10 20.96
CA LEU A 182 4.45 -0.13 22.40
C LEU A 182 4.13 -1.58 22.78
N ILE A 183 5.15 -2.26 23.29
CA ILE A 183 5.09 -3.61 23.87
C ILE A 183 4.63 -3.51 25.33
#